data_AF-A0A1U8I004-F1
#
_entry.id   AF-A0A1U8I004-F1
#
_cell.length_a   1.000
_cell.length_b   1.000
_cell.length_c   1.000
_cell.angle_alpha   90.00
_cell.angle_beta   90.00
_cell.angle_gamma   90.00
#
_symmetry.space_group_name_H-M   'P 1'
#
loop_
_entity.id
_entity.type
_entity.pdbx_description
1 polymer ?
#
loop_
_entity_poly.entity_id
_entity_poly.type
_entity_poly.pdbx_seq_one_letter_code
_entity_poly.pdbx_strand_id
1 'polypeptide(L)'
;MHRSLVRPFMGARGFSSTPEKIVASVLFERLPVVIPKLDPVVYAFQEFSFRWRQQYRRKYPDEFLDTSKSRGKGDYQIDYVPAPRITEADKTNDRKSLQRALDRRLYLLLYSDSNAAPSGKPVWHFPEKVYDSEETLRKCAESALASVLGDLSHTYFVGNAPMGHMVIQQMENVPEPFKRFFFKSQVIDTNKFNIRKCKDFVWVTKDELLEYFPEQAEFFKKMIIS
;
A
#
# COMPACT_ATOMS: atom_id res chain seq x y z
N MET A 1 15.56 -46.66 36.62
CA MET A 1 15.64 -45.18 36.53
C MET A 1 15.27 -44.77 35.11
N HIS A 2 14.09 -44.18 34.90
CA HIS A 2 13.84 -43.23 33.80
C HIS A 2 12.57 -42.46 34.13
N ARG A 3 12.75 -41.23 34.64
CA ARG A 3 11.66 -40.27 34.83
C ARG A 3 11.39 -39.59 33.50
N SER A 4 10.18 -39.79 32.96
CA SER A 4 9.61 -38.98 31.90
C SER A 4 9.40 -37.54 32.41
N LEU A 5 9.96 -36.57 31.70
CA LEU A 5 9.71 -35.14 31.91
C LEU A 5 8.97 -34.59 30.69
N VAL A 6 7.66 -34.81 30.63
CA VAL A 6 6.78 -34.00 29.80
C VAL A 6 6.04 -33.05 30.74
N ARG A 7 6.59 -31.86 30.94
CA ARG A 7 5.83 -30.74 31.49
C ARG A 7 4.97 -30.18 30.36
N PRO A 8 3.63 -30.20 30.45
CA PRO A 8 2.85 -29.37 29.55
C PRO A 8 3.11 -27.92 29.94
N PHE A 9 3.71 -27.15 29.03
CA PHE A 9 3.66 -25.69 29.11
C PHE A 9 2.21 -25.26 28.91
N MET A 10 1.40 -25.33 29.97
CA MET A 10 0.18 -24.55 30.09
C MET A 10 0.60 -23.11 30.41
N GLY A 11 1.15 -22.42 29.40
CA GLY A 11 1.17 -20.98 29.41
C GLY A 11 -0.28 -20.53 29.39
N ALA A 12 -0.80 -20.12 30.54
CA ALA A 12 -2.07 -19.42 30.61
C ALA A 12 -1.99 -18.24 29.65
N ARG A 13 -2.76 -18.29 28.55
CA ARG A 13 -2.97 -17.11 27.72
C ARG A 13 -3.67 -16.11 28.62
N GLY A 14 -2.93 -15.11 29.08
CA GLY A 14 -3.53 -13.97 29.78
C GLY A 14 -4.46 -13.27 28.80
N PHE A 15 -5.76 -13.47 28.96
CA PHE A 15 -6.75 -12.63 28.30
C PHE A 15 -6.77 -11.30 29.06
N SER A 16 -6.58 -10.19 28.33
CA SER A 16 -6.72 -8.84 28.86
C SER A 16 -8.15 -8.68 29.37
N SER A 17 -8.32 -8.33 30.65
CA SER A 17 -9.61 -8.15 31.32
C SER A 17 -10.17 -6.73 31.19
N THR A 18 -9.45 -5.82 30.52
CA THR A 18 -9.93 -4.49 30.16
C THR A 18 -10.72 -4.56 28.85
N PRO A 19 -11.96 -4.05 28.78
CA PRO A 19 -12.71 -3.93 27.53
C PRO A 19 -12.12 -2.80 26.68
N GLU A 20 -10.91 -3.00 26.18
CA GLU A 20 -10.28 -2.06 25.25
C GLU A 20 -10.97 -2.20 23.91
N LYS A 21 -11.55 -1.09 23.42
CA LYS A 21 -12.19 -1.05 22.11
C LYS A 21 -11.19 -1.48 21.05
N ILE A 22 -11.63 -2.34 20.13
CA ILE A 22 -10.80 -2.79 19.02
C ILE A 22 -11.27 -2.05 17.76
N VAL A 23 -10.32 -1.52 16.99
CA VAL A 23 -10.60 -0.81 15.74
C VAL A 23 -9.84 -1.50 14.62
N ALA A 24 -10.55 -1.90 13.57
CA ALA A 24 -9.95 -2.39 12.34
C ALA A 24 -9.76 -1.21 11.38
N SER A 25 -8.52 -0.95 10.99
CA SER A 25 -8.14 0.12 10.06
C SER A 25 -7.51 -0.48 8.80
N VAL A 26 -7.82 0.07 7.63
CA VAL A 26 -7.39 -0.46 6.34
C VAL A 26 -6.41 0.49 5.66
N LEU A 27 -5.19 0.02 5.46
CA LEU A 27 -4.21 0.66 4.62
C LEU A 27 -4.46 0.20 3.18
N PHE A 28 -5.24 1.00 2.45
CA PHE A 28 -5.58 0.75 1.05
C PHE A 28 -4.53 1.40 0.13
N GLU A 29 -3.78 0.57 -0.59
CA GLU A 29 -2.65 1.00 -1.41
C GLU A 29 -2.82 0.73 -2.91
N ARG A 30 -2.32 1.64 -3.74
CA ARG A 30 -2.11 1.45 -5.17
C ARG A 30 -0.63 1.18 -5.41
N LEU A 31 -0.29 0.01 -5.93
CA LEU A 31 1.09 -0.41 -6.20
C LEU A 31 1.73 0.41 -7.34
N PRO A 32 3.06 0.56 -7.39
CA PRO A 32 3.72 1.21 -8.52
C PRO A 32 3.40 0.45 -9.82
N VAL A 33 2.94 1.18 -10.83
CA VAL A 33 2.59 0.67 -12.15
C VAL A 33 3.82 0.61 -13.05
N VAL A 34 4.78 1.53 -12.85
CA VAL A 34 6.05 1.57 -13.57
C VAL A 34 7.23 1.40 -12.62
N ILE A 35 8.31 0.79 -13.10
CA ILE A 35 9.51 0.55 -12.29
C ILE A 35 10.13 1.89 -11.86
N PRO A 36 10.44 2.12 -10.57
CA PRO A 36 11.09 3.34 -10.09
C PRO A 36 12.36 3.70 -10.87
N LYS A 37 12.67 5.00 -10.92
CA LYS A 37 13.93 5.45 -11.54
C LYS A 37 15.11 4.91 -10.75
N LEU A 38 16.07 4.31 -11.47
CA LEU A 38 17.33 3.86 -10.90
C LEU A 38 18.18 5.07 -10.51
N ASP A 39 18.98 4.89 -9.46
CA ASP A 39 20.01 5.86 -9.11
C ASP A 39 21.01 6.02 -10.29
N PRO A 40 21.45 7.24 -10.63
CA PRO A 40 22.39 7.48 -11.73
C PRO A 40 23.67 6.64 -11.65
N VAL A 41 24.18 6.36 -10.45
CA VAL A 41 25.38 5.54 -10.26
C VAL A 41 25.11 4.08 -10.62
N VAL A 42 23.95 3.56 -10.21
CA VAL A 42 23.53 2.19 -10.56
C VAL A 42 23.34 2.06 -12.07
N TYR A 43 22.72 3.07 -12.69
CA TYR A 43 22.55 3.12 -14.14
C TYR A 43 23.90 3.14 -14.86
N ALA A 44 24.82 4.01 -14.46
CA ALA A 44 26.16 4.11 -15.06
C ALA A 44 26.94 2.80 -14.94
N PHE A 45 26.86 2.14 -13.78
CA PHE A 45 27.47 0.83 -13.60
C PHE A 45 26.84 -0.26 -14.48
N GLN A 46 25.51 -0.25 -14.65
CA GLN A 46 24.83 -1.19 -15.54
C GLN A 46 25.24 -1.00 -17.00
N GLU A 47 25.32 0.25 -17.48
CA GLU A 47 25.82 0.55 -18.83
C GLU A 47 27.28 0.12 -19.00
N PHE A 48 28.13 0.44 -18.04
CA PHE A 48 29.54 0.01 -18.04
C PHE A 48 29.64 -1.52 -18.09
N SER A 49 28.94 -2.22 -17.20
CA SER A 49 28.93 -3.68 -17.13
C SER A 49 28.38 -4.31 -18.41
N PHE A 50 27.36 -3.70 -19.03
CA PHE A 50 26.85 -4.13 -20.32
C PHE A 50 27.94 -4.01 -21.38
N ARG A 51 28.57 -2.84 -21.55
CA ARG A 51 29.64 -2.60 -22.53
C ARG A 51 30.85 -3.50 -22.31
N TRP A 52 31.28 -3.66 -21.07
CA TRP A 52 32.38 -4.55 -20.68
C TRP A 52 32.07 -5.99 -21.10
N ARG A 53 30.87 -6.51 -20.78
CA ARG A 53 30.48 -7.86 -21.19
C ARG A 53 30.45 -8.03 -22.70
N GLN A 54 30.05 -7.01 -23.47
CA GLN A 54 30.06 -7.11 -24.94
C GLN A 54 31.46 -7.33 -25.53
N GLN A 55 32.54 -6.92 -24.84
CA GLN A 55 33.91 -7.15 -25.30
C GLN A 55 34.32 -8.62 -25.25
N TYR A 56 33.84 -9.35 -24.24
CA TYR A 56 34.22 -10.74 -23.97
C TYR A 56 33.15 -11.75 -24.38
N ARG A 57 31.97 -11.28 -24.80
CA ARG A 57 30.88 -12.15 -25.25
C ARG A 57 31.23 -12.84 -26.55
N ARG A 58 30.77 -14.09 -26.67
CA ARG A 58 30.79 -14.81 -27.94
C ARG A 58 30.05 -14.00 -28.99
N LYS A 59 30.75 -13.64 -30.07
CA LYS A 59 30.13 -13.03 -31.26
C LYS A 59 29.38 -14.13 -32.02
N TYR A 60 28.08 -13.94 -32.20
CA TYR A 60 27.29 -14.82 -33.05
C TYR A 60 27.44 -14.39 -34.52
N PRO A 61 27.41 -15.33 -35.48
CA PRO A 61 27.44 -15.00 -36.90
C PRO A 61 26.25 -14.12 -37.29
N ASP A 62 26.48 -13.12 -38.16
CA ASP A 62 25.45 -12.18 -38.59
C ASP A 62 24.31 -12.88 -39.35
N GLU A 63 24.62 -13.96 -40.09
CA GLU A 63 23.62 -14.81 -40.77
C GLU A 63 22.52 -15.30 -39.83
N PHE A 64 22.89 -15.65 -38.59
CA PHE A 64 21.94 -16.11 -37.57
C PHE A 64 21.03 -14.98 -37.06
N LEU A 65 21.56 -13.76 -36.93
CA LEU A 65 20.82 -12.60 -36.45
C LEU A 65 19.92 -11.98 -37.55
N ASP A 66 20.42 -11.97 -38.78
CA ASP A 66 19.82 -11.32 -39.93
C ASP A 66 18.69 -12.11 -40.58
N THR A 67 18.51 -13.38 -40.20
CA THR A 67 17.35 -14.20 -40.58
C THR A 67 16.01 -13.53 -40.20
N SER A 68 16.02 -12.62 -39.21
CA SER A 68 14.84 -11.84 -38.83
C SER A 68 14.53 -10.66 -39.78
N LYS A 69 15.52 -10.14 -40.50
CA LYS A 69 15.37 -8.98 -41.42
C LYS A 69 14.59 -9.33 -42.69
N SER A 70 14.52 -10.61 -43.05
CA SER A 70 13.71 -11.10 -44.18
C SER A 70 12.23 -11.28 -43.82
N ARG A 71 11.86 -11.22 -42.53
CA ARG A 71 10.46 -11.17 -42.12
C ARG A 71 9.94 -9.76 -42.43
N GLY A 72 8.93 -9.67 -43.29
CA GLY A 72 8.29 -8.40 -43.64
C GLY A 72 7.92 -7.64 -42.36
N LYS A 73 8.33 -6.37 -42.29
CA LYS A 73 7.82 -5.45 -41.27
C LYS A 73 6.32 -5.32 -41.55
N GLY A 74 5.48 -5.74 -40.61
CA GLY A 74 4.02 -5.73 -40.80
C GLY A 74 3.50 -4.35 -41.21
N ASP A 75 2.25 -4.29 -41.68
CA ASP A 75 1.65 -3.09 -42.29
C ASP A 75 1.63 -1.85 -41.37
N TYR A 76 1.83 -2.03 -40.06
CA TYR A 76 1.96 -0.96 -39.07
C TYR A 76 3.41 -0.44 -39.00
N GLN A 77 3.69 0.64 -39.71
CA GLN A 77 4.97 1.36 -39.72
C GLN A 77 5.09 2.42 -38.61
N ILE A 78 4.47 2.19 -37.45
CA ILE A 78 4.57 3.10 -36.31
C ILE A 78 5.63 2.55 -35.36
N ASP A 79 6.72 3.28 -35.20
CA ASP A 79 7.72 2.97 -34.19
C ASP A 79 7.07 3.05 -32.80
N TYR A 80 7.26 2.01 -32.00
CA TYR A 80 6.74 1.99 -30.64
C TYR A 80 7.44 3.05 -29.79
N VAL A 81 6.70 4.10 -29.45
CA VAL A 81 7.13 5.13 -28.49
C VAL A 81 6.35 4.92 -27.19
N PRO A 82 7.01 4.53 -26.08
CA PRO A 82 6.32 4.38 -24.82
C PRO A 82 5.76 5.72 -24.33
N ALA A 83 4.60 5.68 -23.69
CA ALA A 83 4.00 6.86 -23.08
C ALA A 83 4.94 7.50 -22.03
N PRO A 84 4.91 8.83 -21.85
CA PRO A 84 5.72 9.50 -20.86
C PRO A 84 5.35 9.02 -19.45
N ARG A 85 6.35 8.95 -18.58
CA ARG A 85 6.17 8.52 -17.18
C ARG A 85 5.45 9.57 -16.31
N ILE A 86 5.50 10.83 -16.73
CA ILE A 86 4.88 11.96 -16.04
C ILE A 86 3.52 12.19 -16.70
N THR A 87 2.46 12.00 -15.93
CA THR A 87 1.08 12.20 -16.41
C THR A 87 0.65 13.66 -16.25
N GLU A 88 -0.54 14.00 -16.75
CA GLU A 88 -1.15 15.32 -16.50
C GLU A 88 -1.46 15.51 -15.01
N ALA A 89 -1.90 14.46 -14.32
CA ALA A 89 -2.15 14.46 -12.88
C ALA A 89 -0.87 14.71 -12.05
N ASP A 90 0.30 14.28 -12.55
CA ASP A 90 1.59 14.63 -11.94
C ASP A 90 1.90 16.12 -12.08
N LYS A 91 1.61 16.72 -13.24
CA LYS A 91 1.87 18.15 -13.50
C LYS A 91 0.97 19.06 -12.67
N THR A 92 -0.31 18.68 -12.50
CA THR A 92 -1.28 19.44 -11.70
C THR A 92 -1.27 19.06 -10.23
N ASN A 93 -0.48 18.05 -9.84
CA ASN A 93 -0.45 17.47 -8.51
C ASN A 93 -1.85 17.03 -8.01
N ASP A 94 -2.63 16.39 -8.89
CA ASP A 94 -3.99 15.94 -8.56
C ASP A 94 -3.95 14.76 -7.58
N ARG A 95 -4.23 15.08 -6.32
CA ARG A 95 -4.28 14.18 -5.19
C ARG A 95 -5.51 13.29 -5.15
N LYS A 96 -6.51 13.50 -6.01
CA LYS A 96 -7.70 12.65 -6.10
C LYS A 96 -7.55 11.56 -7.16
N SER A 97 -6.59 11.71 -8.07
CA SER A 97 -6.34 10.75 -9.16
C SER A 97 -5.38 9.64 -8.74
N LEU A 98 -5.67 8.42 -9.19
CA LEU A 98 -4.76 7.28 -9.10
C LEU A 98 -3.64 7.31 -10.15
N GLN A 99 -3.80 8.12 -11.19
CA GLN A 99 -2.85 8.25 -12.29
C GLN A 99 -1.69 9.21 -11.96
N ARG A 100 -1.54 9.61 -10.70
CA ARG A 100 -0.38 10.35 -10.17
C ARG A 100 0.66 9.38 -9.59
N ALA A 101 1.93 9.72 -9.73
CA ALA A 101 3.10 9.04 -9.18
C ALA A 101 3.11 7.55 -9.51
N LEU A 102 3.07 7.22 -10.82
CA LEU A 102 2.98 5.84 -11.32
C LEU A 102 4.13 4.95 -10.85
N ASP A 103 5.25 5.51 -10.43
CA ASP A 103 6.44 4.80 -9.96
C ASP A 103 6.52 4.66 -8.43
N ARG A 104 5.59 5.26 -7.68
CA ARG A 104 5.54 5.18 -6.21
C ARG A 104 4.26 4.50 -5.76
N ARG A 105 4.25 4.01 -4.51
CA ARG A 105 3.00 3.55 -3.87
C ARG A 105 2.13 4.76 -3.49
N LEU A 106 0.83 4.59 -3.64
CA LEU A 106 -0.19 5.57 -3.24
C LEU A 106 -1.06 4.98 -2.13
N TYR A 107 -1.40 5.76 -1.12
CA TYR A 107 -2.23 5.36 0.02
C TYR A 107 -3.49 6.21 0.10
N LEU A 108 -4.64 5.60 0.33
CA LEU A 108 -5.89 6.32 0.51
C LEU A 108 -6.03 6.86 1.94
N LEU A 109 -6.25 8.17 2.05
CA LEU A 109 -6.65 8.85 3.26
C LEU A 109 -8.03 9.48 3.10
N LEU A 110 -8.79 9.46 4.19
CA LEU A 110 -10.13 10.04 4.28
C LEU A 110 -10.13 11.21 5.26
N TYR A 111 -10.90 12.23 4.92
CA TYR A 111 -11.24 13.32 5.82
C TYR A 111 -12.69 13.15 6.28
N SER A 112 -12.86 12.68 7.50
CA SER A 112 -14.15 12.51 8.15
C SER A 112 -14.02 12.61 9.67
N ASP A 113 -15.16 12.64 10.34
CA ASP A 113 -15.23 12.66 11.80
C ASP A 113 -14.88 11.24 12.28
N SER A 114 -13.63 11.02 12.67
CA SER A 114 -13.12 9.71 13.07
C SER A 114 -13.47 9.39 14.52
N ASN A 115 -13.50 8.11 14.88
CA ASN A 115 -13.70 7.68 16.27
C ASN A 115 -12.55 8.12 17.21
N ALA A 116 -11.41 8.49 16.62
CA ALA A 116 -10.25 9.03 17.31
C ALA A 116 -10.24 10.57 17.35
N ALA A 117 -11.24 11.24 16.77
CA ALA A 117 -11.25 12.69 16.66
C ALA A 117 -11.58 13.33 18.01
N PRO A 118 -10.68 14.17 18.55
CA PRO A 118 -10.80 14.59 19.93
C PRO A 118 -11.87 15.65 20.22
N SER A 119 -12.49 16.25 19.21
CA SER A 119 -13.49 17.31 19.41
C SER A 119 -14.56 17.37 18.33
N GLY A 120 -14.90 16.23 17.71
CA GLY A 120 -15.84 16.20 16.58
C GLY A 120 -15.40 16.99 15.34
N LYS A 121 -14.12 17.38 15.29
CA LYS A 121 -13.50 17.99 14.11
C LYS A 121 -13.04 16.87 13.17
N PRO A 122 -13.24 17.02 11.85
CA PRO A 122 -12.76 16.03 10.91
C PRO A 122 -11.23 16.00 10.91
N VAL A 123 -10.67 14.78 10.94
CA VAL A 123 -9.23 14.52 10.94
C VAL A 123 -8.92 13.55 9.81
N TRP A 124 -7.71 13.65 9.24
CA TRP A 124 -7.23 12.66 8.26
C TRP A 124 -7.02 11.31 8.94
N HIS A 125 -7.59 10.26 8.39
CA HIS A 125 -7.44 8.89 8.88
C HIS A 125 -7.59 7.89 7.73
N PHE A 126 -7.20 6.65 8.01
CA PHE A 126 -7.47 5.53 7.13
C PHE A 126 -8.92 5.06 7.29
N PRO A 127 -9.52 4.40 6.28
CA PRO A 127 -10.79 3.71 6.43
C PRO A 127 -10.76 2.79 7.67
N GLU A 128 -11.58 3.08 8.67
CA GLU A 128 -11.58 2.34 9.93
C GLU A 128 -12.99 2.11 10.47
N LYS A 129 -13.15 1.02 11.23
CA LYS A 129 -14.41 0.63 11.87
C LYS A 129 -14.13 0.04 13.24
N VAL A 130 -14.95 0.40 14.23
CA VAL A 130 -14.93 -0.23 15.55
C VAL A 130 -15.45 -1.66 15.40
N TYR A 131 -14.71 -2.62 15.94
CA TYR A 131 -15.10 -4.02 15.97
C TYR A 131 -16.18 -4.21 17.04
N ASP A 132 -17.34 -4.71 16.62
CA ASP A 132 -18.47 -4.94 17.53
C ASP A 132 -19.06 -6.33 17.29
N SER A 133 -19.67 -6.55 16.12
CA SER A 133 -20.48 -7.74 15.84
C SER A 133 -20.00 -8.61 14.66
N GLU A 134 -18.87 -8.30 14.03
CA GLU A 134 -18.38 -9.08 12.89
C GLU A 134 -17.72 -10.40 13.30
N GLU A 135 -17.81 -11.43 12.46
CA GLU A 135 -17.21 -12.74 12.73
C GLU A 135 -15.67 -12.71 12.84
N THR A 136 -15.01 -11.86 12.05
CA THR A 136 -13.55 -11.75 12.04
C THR A 136 -13.12 -10.30 11.87
N LEU A 137 -11.94 -9.96 12.42
CA LEU A 137 -11.35 -8.63 12.24
C LEU A 137 -11.11 -8.27 10.77
N ARG A 138 -10.80 -9.27 9.93
CA ARG A 138 -10.69 -9.09 8.48
C ARG A 138 -12.03 -8.68 7.86
N LYS A 139 -13.13 -9.35 8.19
CA LYS A 139 -14.47 -8.97 7.70
C LYS A 139 -14.87 -7.57 8.19
N CYS A 140 -14.49 -7.19 9.41
CA CYS A 140 -14.68 -5.83 9.91
C CYS A 140 -13.91 -4.80 9.07
N ALA A 141 -12.65 -5.08 8.74
CA ALA A 141 -11.83 -4.26 7.83
C ALA A 141 -12.42 -4.19 6.41
N GLU A 142 -12.87 -5.31 5.85
CA GLU A 142 -13.55 -5.38 4.55
C GLU A 142 -14.83 -4.53 4.57
N SER A 143 -15.64 -4.63 5.62
CA SER A 143 -16.84 -3.81 5.81
C SER A 143 -16.51 -2.31 5.92
N ALA A 144 -15.42 -1.96 6.62
CA ALA A 144 -14.94 -0.58 6.72
C ALA A 144 -14.63 0.00 5.34
N LEU A 145 -13.87 -0.73 4.53
CA LEU A 145 -13.52 -0.30 3.17
C LEU A 145 -14.74 -0.30 2.23
N ALA A 146 -15.62 -1.30 2.34
CA ALA A 146 -16.86 -1.39 1.56
C ALA A 146 -17.81 -0.22 1.87
N SER A 147 -17.84 0.27 3.12
CA SER A 147 -18.68 1.42 3.48
C SER A 147 -18.26 2.71 2.77
N VAL A 148 -16.98 2.80 2.41
CA VAL A 148 -16.34 3.96 1.76
C VAL A 148 -16.39 3.81 0.24
N LEU A 149 -16.03 2.65 -0.31
CA LEU A 149 -15.98 2.42 -1.77
C LEU A 149 -17.34 2.01 -2.36
N GLY A 150 -18.25 1.48 -1.55
CA GLY A 150 -19.52 0.88 -1.97
C GLY A 150 -19.38 -0.55 -2.52
N ASP A 151 -18.32 -0.82 -3.28
CA ASP A 151 -18.00 -2.14 -3.83
C ASP A 151 -16.52 -2.48 -3.61
N LEU A 152 -16.24 -3.76 -3.38
CA LEU A 152 -14.91 -4.32 -3.13
C LEU A 152 -14.35 -5.12 -4.31
N SER A 153 -15.06 -5.20 -5.44
CA SER A 153 -14.66 -5.94 -6.66
C SER A 153 -13.23 -5.67 -7.12
N HIS A 154 -12.79 -4.41 -7.03
CA HIS A 154 -11.46 -3.94 -7.45
C HIS A 154 -10.46 -3.82 -6.29
N THR A 155 -10.66 -4.61 -5.23
CA THR A 155 -9.83 -4.58 -4.03
C THR A 155 -9.35 -5.97 -3.65
N TYR A 156 -8.15 -6.07 -3.09
CA TYR A 156 -7.59 -7.33 -2.61
C TYR A 156 -6.95 -7.19 -1.25
N PHE A 157 -7.50 -7.91 -0.27
CA PHE A 157 -6.93 -8.01 1.07
C PHE A 157 -5.86 -9.09 1.12
N VAL A 158 -4.64 -8.67 1.49
CA VAL A 158 -3.42 -9.50 1.39
C VAL A 158 -3.45 -10.71 2.33
N GLY A 159 -4.11 -10.62 3.48
CA GLY A 159 -4.15 -11.71 4.45
C GLY A 159 -5.19 -11.54 5.56
N ASN A 160 -5.39 -12.62 6.33
CA ASN A 160 -6.31 -12.64 7.47
C ASN A 160 -5.71 -12.02 8.74
N ALA A 161 -4.39 -11.98 8.84
CA ALA A 161 -3.70 -11.38 9.96
C ALA A 161 -3.51 -9.86 9.74
N PRO A 162 -3.63 -9.04 10.80
CA PRO A 162 -3.28 -7.64 10.71
C PRO A 162 -1.77 -7.49 10.47
N MET A 163 -1.39 -6.48 9.69
CA MET A 163 -0.01 -6.13 9.38
C MET A 163 0.71 -5.52 10.60
N GLY A 164 -0.05 -4.87 11.48
CA GLY A 164 0.47 -4.33 12.74
C GLY A 164 -0.65 -3.79 13.61
N HIS A 165 -0.29 -3.37 14.81
CA HIS A 165 -1.24 -2.78 15.75
C HIS A 165 -0.62 -1.55 16.43
N MET A 166 -1.48 -0.63 16.84
CA MET A 166 -1.13 0.55 17.62
C MET A 166 -2.10 0.66 18.78
N VAL A 167 -1.57 0.85 19.98
CA VAL A 167 -2.38 1.13 21.17
C VAL A 167 -2.48 2.64 21.30
N ILE A 168 -3.70 3.15 21.16
CA ILE A 168 -3.98 4.58 21.35
C ILE A 168 -4.42 4.73 22.79
N GLN A 169 -3.54 5.36 23.59
CA GLN A 169 -3.80 5.64 24.99
C GLN A 169 -4.74 6.84 25.12
N GLN A 170 -5.48 6.85 26.24
CA GLN A 170 -6.38 7.94 26.58
C GLN A 170 -5.57 9.23 26.78
N MET A 171 -5.63 10.14 25.82
CA MET A 171 -5.28 11.55 26.04
C MET A 171 -6.56 12.28 26.49
N GLU A 172 -6.45 13.46 27.11
CA GLU A 172 -7.57 14.29 27.63
C GLU A 172 -8.74 14.51 26.65
N ASN A 173 -8.47 14.22 25.39
CA ASN A 173 -9.25 14.53 24.21
C ASN A 173 -9.77 13.23 23.51
N VAL A 174 -9.34 12.03 23.90
CA VAL A 174 -9.82 10.74 23.35
C VAL A 174 -10.63 10.02 24.44
N PRO A 175 -11.91 9.68 24.21
CA PRO A 175 -12.80 9.23 25.30
C PRO A 175 -12.36 7.94 25.99
N GLU A 176 -11.80 6.99 25.24
CA GLU A 176 -11.44 5.66 25.74
C GLU A 176 -10.20 5.09 25.02
N PRO A 177 -9.33 4.33 25.71
CA PRO A 177 -8.20 3.66 25.08
C PRO A 177 -8.68 2.57 24.11
N PHE A 178 -8.06 2.50 22.93
CA PHE A 178 -8.41 1.49 21.93
C PHE A 178 -7.18 0.95 21.19
N LYS A 179 -7.30 -0.30 20.73
CA LYS A 179 -6.28 -0.95 19.89
C LYS A 179 -6.68 -0.87 18.43
N ARG A 180 -5.88 -0.18 17.63
CA ARG A 180 -6.05 -0.10 16.18
C ARG A 180 -5.21 -1.20 15.51
N PHE A 181 -5.86 -2.10 14.78
CA PHE A 181 -5.21 -3.12 13.95
C PHE A 181 -5.25 -2.70 12.48
N PHE A 182 -4.10 -2.73 11.83
CA PHE A 182 -3.97 -2.32 10.43
C PHE A 182 -4.02 -3.53 9.50
N PHE A 183 -4.93 -3.50 8.54
CA PHE A 183 -5.04 -4.49 7.46
C PHE A 183 -4.54 -3.88 6.16
N LYS A 184 -3.90 -4.70 5.33
CA LYS A 184 -3.36 -4.28 4.04
C LYS A 184 -4.32 -4.68 2.93
N SER A 185 -4.73 -3.71 2.12
CA SER A 185 -5.56 -3.92 0.93
C SER A 185 -4.96 -3.22 -0.28
N GLN A 186 -5.12 -3.81 -1.46
CA GLN A 186 -4.52 -3.35 -2.71
C GLN A 186 -5.58 -3.04 -3.76
N VAL A 187 -5.34 -1.98 -4.54
CA VAL A 187 -6.14 -1.65 -5.73
C VAL A 187 -5.83 -2.63 -6.85
N ILE A 188 -6.88 -3.19 -7.47
CA ILE A 188 -6.79 -4.06 -8.65
C ILE A 188 -7.59 -3.47 -9.81
N ASP A 189 -6.95 -3.35 -10.96
CA ASP A 189 -7.59 -3.14 -12.28
C ASP A 189 -8.61 -2.00 -12.31
N THR A 190 -8.27 -0.84 -11.70
CA THR A 190 -9.15 0.33 -11.68
C THR A 190 -8.35 1.62 -11.58
N ASN A 191 -8.79 2.62 -12.36
CA ASN A 191 -8.19 3.95 -12.39
C ASN A 191 -8.97 4.98 -11.56
N LYS A 192 -10.21 4.68 -11.17
CA LYS A 192 -11.09 5.63 -10.45
C LYS A 192 -11.97 4.89 -9.44
N PHE A 193 -12.00 5.38 -8.21
CA PHE A 193 -12.97 4.97 -7.20
C PHE A 193 -13.96 6.09 -6.92
N ASN A 194 -15.25 5.73 -6.82
CA ASN A 194 -16.29 6.63 -6.36
C ASN A 194 -16.38 6.51 -4.84
N ILE A 195 -15.56 7.29 -4.14
CA ILE A 195 -15.52 7.29 -2.68
C ILE A 195 -16.78 7.98 -2.16
N ARG A 196 -17.57 7.25 -1.37
CA ARG A 196 -18.82 7.67 -0.73
C ARG A 196 -18.56 7.86 0.77
N LYS A 197 -19.36 8.70 1.43
CA LYS A 197 -19.33 8.92 2.88
C LYS A 197 -18.02 9.48 3.47
N CYS A 198 -17.39 10.45 2.80
CA CYS A 198 -16.33 11.27 3.39
C CYS A 198 -16.51 12.75 3.00
N LYS A 199 -15.98 13.68 3.81
CA LYS A 199 -15.98 15.11 3.45
C LYS A 199 -14.97 15.37 2.33
N ASP A 200 -13.81 14.73 2.42
CA ASP A 200 -12.79 14.75 1.38
C ASP A 200 -11.95 13.46 1.40
N PHE A 201 -11.21 13.19 0.33
CA PHE A 201 -10.27 12.07 0.25
C PHE A 201 -9.04 12.45 -0.57
N VAL A 202 -7.93 11.79 -0.27
CA VAL A 202 -6.65 12.04 -0.94
C VAL A 202 -5.87 10.74 -1.10
N TRP A 203 -5.15 10.62 -2.22
CA TRP A 203 -4.13 9.63 -2.48
C TRP A 203 -2.74 10.21 -2.26
N VAL A 204 -2.08 9.75 -1.20
CA VAL A 204 -0.76 10.24 -0.78
C VAL A 204 0.36 9.27 -1.12
N THR A 205 1.53 9.79 -1.41
CA THR A 205 2.77 9.01 -1.41
C THR A 205 3.24 8.74 0.03
N LYS A 206 4.22 7.85 0.19
CA LYS A 206 4.81 7.56 1.51
C LYS A 206 5.34 8.84 2.19
N ASP A 207 6.02 9.71 1.45
CA ASP A 207 6.62 10.94 2.01
C ASP A 207 5.52 11.88 2.53
N GLU A 208 4.50 12.13 1.71
CA GLU A 208 3.33 12.94 2.08
C GLU A 208 2.56 12.34 3.26
N LEU A 209 2.42 11.00 3.32
CA LEU A 209 1.74 10.33 4.42
C LEU A 209 2.37 10.66 5.78
N LEU A 210 3.69 10.80 5.84
CA LEU A 210 4.41 11.13 7.07
C LEU A 210 4.18 12.58 7.51
N GLU A 211 3.88 13.48 6.56
CA GLU A 211 3.49 14.86 6.85
C GLU A 211 2.10 14.95 7.50
N TYR A 212 1.18 14.08 7.09
CA TYR A 212 -0.17 14.01 7.67
C TYR A 212 -0.19 13.42 9.09
N PHE A 213 0.73 12.52 9.41
CA PHE A 213 0.79 11.83 10.71
C PHE A 213 2.17 11.99 11.37
N PRO A 214 2.52 13.19 11.87
CA PRO A 214 3.85 13.45 12.42
C PRO A 214 4.14 12.63 13.69
N GLU A 215 3.15 12.48 14.59
CA GLU A 215 3.31 11.75 15.85
C GLU A 215 3.50 10.24 15.63
N GLN A 216 2.84 9.68 14.61
CA GLN A 216 2.90 8.26 14.28
C GLN A 216 3.89 7.95 13.14
N ALA A 217 4.67 8.94 12.68
CA ALA A 217 5.53 8.83 11.51
C ALA A 217 6.57 7.70 11.65
N GLU A 218 7.19 7.54 12.82
CA GLU A 218 8.18 6.47 13.05
C GLU A 218 7.58 5.07 12.92
N PHE A 219 6.35 4.90 13.38
CA PHE A 219 5.62 3.64 13.27
C PHE A 219 5.28 3.33 11.82
N PHE A 220 4.73 4.31 11.08
CA PHE A 220 4.40 4.14 9.67
C PHE A 220 5.65 3.93 8.80
N LYS A 221 6.79 4.55 9.13
CA LYS A 221 8.07 4.28 8.44
C LYS A 221 8.48 2.80 8.50
N LYS A 222 8.24 2.13 9.63
CA LYS A 222 8.55 0.70 9.81
C LYS A 222 7.51 -0.21 9.14
N MET A 223 6.25 0.19 9.17
CA MET A 223 5.13 -0.60 8.61
C MET A 223 5.08 -0.55 7.08
N ILE A 224 5.45 0.57 6.49
CA ILE A 224 5.25 0.85 5.06
C ILE A 224 6.57 0.76 4.30
N ILE A 225 6.62 -0.19 3.36
CA ILE A 225 7.79 -0.45 2.53
C ILE A 225 7.91 0.63 1.44
N SER A 226 9.14 1.09 1.21
CA SER A 226 9.48 2.05 0.15
C SER A 226 9.44 1.42 -1.24
#